data_AF-A0A964K2M7-F1
#
_entry.id   AF-A0A964K2M7-F1
#
_cell.length_a   1.000
_cell.length_b   1.000
_cell.length_c   1.000
_cell.angle_alpha   90.00
_cell.angle_beta   90.00
_cell.angle_gamma   90.00
#
_symmetry.space_group_name_H-M   'P 1'
#
loop_
_entity.id
_entity.type
_entity.pdbx_description
1 polymer ?
#
loop_
_entity_poly.entity_id
_entity_poly.type
_entity_poly.pdbx_seq_one_letter_code
_entity_poly.pdbx_strand_id
1 'polypeptide(L)'
;MKSIRTRSSNSSAQRDRRDQLDRRIRRLKTISTDFVPPERGWINAIRRALGIPSAVLAARMDVSQPRIVALERAEVNGSVRLGTLSRAAEALGCKIVYAIVPTTSLEDIVDRQSRRAAAPLVAPVSRSMDLEGQNLNDQDRRRLIDRKARDLVARNLRSIWRVK
;
A
#
# COMPACT_ATOMS: atom_id res chain seq x y z
N MET A 1 -5.01 -28.98 -27.46
CA MET A 1 -4.70 -29.21 -26.02
C MET A 1 -3.33 -28.64 -25.60
N LYS A 2 -3.13 -27.32 -25.66
CA LYS A 2 -1.92 -26.63 -25.12
C LYS A 2 -2.34 -25.28 -24.49
N SER A 3 -2.88 -25.26 -23.26
CA SER A 3 -3.18 -23.98 -22.57
C SER A 3 -3.22 -24.05 -21.04
N ILE A 4 -3.12 -25.24 -20.43
CA ILE A 4 -3.24 -25.38 -18.97
C ILE A 4 -1.88 -25.25 -18.25
N ARG A 5 -0.77 -25.70 -18.86
CA ARG A 5 0.57 -25.69 -18.23
C ARG A 5 1.18 -24.30 -18.03
N THR A 6 0.86 -23.32 -18.88
CA THR A 6 1.44 -21.97 -18.83
C THR A 6 0.77 -21.01 -17.84
N ARG A 7 -0.40 -21.36 -17.28
CA ARG A 7 -1.12 -20.50 -16.32
C ARG A 7 -0.70 -20.74 -14.86
N SER A 8 -0.42 -22.00 -14.50
CA SER A 8 0.09 -22.36 -13.17
C SER A 8 1.50 -21.82 -12.91
N SER A 9 2.35 -21.74 -13.94
CA SER A 9 3.71 -21.20 -13.83
C SER A 9 3.76 -19.69 -13.57
N ASN A 10 2.67 -18.96 -13.84
CA ASN A 10 2.63 -17.51 -13.67
C ASN A 10 2.30 -17.12 -12.21
N SER A 11 1.49 -17.92 -11.51
CA SER A 11 1.13 -17.64 -10.11
C SER A 11 2.30 -17.88 -9.16
N SER A 12 3.12 -18.91 -9.41
CA SER A 12 4.36 -19.15 -8.65
C SER A 12 5.39 -18.03 -8.88
N ALA A 13 5.63 -17.62 -10.13
CA ALA A 13 6.53 -16.53 -10.45
C ALA A 13 6.09 -15.19 -9.82
N GLN A 14 4.78 -14.92 -9.76
CA GLN A 14 4.24 -13.75 -9.07
C GLN A 14 4.45 -13.81 -7.56
N ARG A 15 4.35 -14.99 -6.95
CA ARG A 15 4.63 -15.20 -5.52
C ARG A 15 6.08 -14.93 -5.18
N ASP A 16 7.01 -15.50 -5.95
CA ASP A 16 8.45 -15.27 -5.76
C ASP A 16 8.81 -13.78 -5.89
N ARG A 17 8.14 -13.08 -6.82
CA ARG A 17 8.30 -11.62 -6.98
C ARG A 17 7.78 -10.84 -5.76
N ARG A 18 6.68 -11.27 -5.14
CA ARG A 18 6.18 -10.68 -3.88
C ARG A 18 7.19 -10.87 -2.76
N ASP A 19 7.69 -12.10 -2.60
CA ASP A 19 8.69 -12.43 -1.58
C ASP A 19 9.98 -11.63 -1.75
N GLN A 20 10.48 -11.48 -2.99
CA GLN A 20 11.67 -10.68 -3.27
C GLN A 20 11.46 -9.20 -2.94
N LEU A 21 10.30 -8.64 -3.28
CA LEU A 21 9.96 -7.25 -2.95
C LEU A 21 9.83 -7.04 -1.44
N ASP A 22 9.15 -7.94 -0.74
CA ASP A 22 9.01 -7.88 0.72
C ASP A 22 10.38 -7.93 1.42
N ARG A 23 11.32 -8.75 0.93
CA ARG A 23 12.70 -8.76 1.45
C ARG A 23 13.39 -7.40 1.28
N ARG A 24 13.19 -6.71 0.15
CA ARG A 24 13.79 -5.38 -0.10
C ARG A 24 13.16 -4.30 0.78
N ILE A 25 11.85 -4.36 1.00
CA ILE A 25 11.08 -3.33 1.73
C ILE A 25 11.15 -3.54 3.25
N ARG A 26 11.47 -4.75 3.73
CA ARG A 26 11.49 -5.10 5.16
C ARG A 26 12.21 -4.08 6.05
N ARG A 27 13.37 -3.57 5.61
CA ARG A 27 14.14 -2.56 6.36
C ARG A 27 13.38 -1.24 6.48
N LEU A 28 12.64 -0.84 5.45
CA LEU A 28 11.84 0.38 5.44
C LEU A 28 10.63 0.27 6.37
N LYS A 29 10.10 -0.94 6.60
CA LYS A 29 8.97 -1.15 7.51
C LYS A 29 9.31 -0.70 8.93
N THR A 30 10.44 -1.16 9.47
CA THR A 30 10.91 -0.75 10.79
C THR A 30 11.13 0.77 10.85
N ILE A 31 11.85 1.32 9.88
CA ILE A 31 12.12 2.77 9.82
C ILE A 31 10.82 3.56 9.77
N SER A 32 9.83 3.14 8.97
CA SER A 32 8.57 3.87 8.82
C SER A 32 7.72 3.95 10.08
N THR A 33 7.86 3.01 11.00
CA THR A 33 7.12 3.01 12.28
C THR A 33 7.70 4.05 13.24
N ASP A 34 9.03 4.21 13.24
CA ASP A 34 9.71 5.11 14.16
C ASP A 34 9.87 6.54 13.58
N PHE A 35 9.72 6.68 12.26
CA PHE A 35 9.91 7.94 11.54
C PHE A 35 8.66 8.82 11.57
N VAL A 36 8.36 9.39 12.74
CA VAL A 36 7.24 10.31 12.95
C VAL A 36 7.64 11.73 12.50
N PRO A 37 6.87 12.39 11.61
CA PRO A 37 7.18 13.75 11.18
C PRO A 37 7.01 14.76 12.33
N PRO A 38 7.83 15.83 12.38
CA PRO A 38 7.63 16.94 13.32
C PRO A 38 6.26 17.60 13.16
N GLU A 39 5.73 18.23 14.22
CA GLU A 39 4.39 18.85 14.24
C GLU A 39 4.13 19.85 13.10
N ARG A 40 5.17 20.56 12.67
CA ARG A 40 5.10 21.56 11.60
C ARG A 40 5.67 21.09 10.26
N GLY A 41 5.94 19.80 10.12
CA GLY A 41 6.54 19.20 8.93
C GLY A 41 8.06 19.31 8.90
N TRP A 42 8.68 18.51 8.02
CA TRP A 42 10.14 18.44 7.87
C TRP A 42 10.70 19.73 7.28
N ILE A 43 10.01 20.36 6.34
CA ILE A 43 10.50 21.61 5.74
C ILE A 43 10.61 22.72 6.79
N ASN A 44 9.60 22.90 7.62
CA ASN A 44 9.63 23.91 8.68
C ASN A 44 10.72 23.60 9.71
N ALA A 45 10.81 22.34 10.16
CA ALA A 45 11.77 21.91 11.17
C ALA A 45 13.22 22.11 10.71
N ILE A 46 13.56 21.61 9.51
CA ILE A 46 14.91 21.74 8.93
C ILE A 46 15.23 23.21 8.68
N ARG A 47 14.31 23.96 8.07
CA ARG A 47 14.50 25.38 7.80
C ARG A 47 14.82 26.15 9.09
N ARG A 48 14.09 25.88 10.17
CA ARG A 48 14.33 26.50 11.49
C ARG A 48 15.65 26.06 12.10
N ALA A 49 16.01 24.79 12.01
CA ALA A 49 17.28 24.27 12.53
C ALA A 49 18.49 24.91 11.81
N LEU A 50 18.36 25.23 10.52
CA LEU A 50 19.36 25.95 9.74
C LEU A 50 19.35 27.48 9.95
N GLY A 51 18.42 28.00 10.76
CA GLY A 51 18.27 29.45 10.97
C GLY A 51 17.75 30.22 9.75
N ILE A 52 17.13 29.54 8.78
CA ILE A 52 16.65 30.16 7.53
C ILE A 52 15.25 30.76 7.74
N PRO A 53 15.03 32.08 7.56
CA PRO A 53 13.69 32.66 7.60
C PRO A 53 12.82 32.20 6.42
N SER A 54 11.49 32.21 6.57
CA SER A 54 10.57 31.79 5.49
C SER A 54 10.70 32.67 4.25
N ALA A 55 10.99 33.96 4.39
CA ALA A 55 11.26 34.87 3.28
C ALA A 55 12.52 34.49 2.49
N VAL A 56 13.56 34.00 3.18
CA VAL A 56 14.80 33.55 2.53
C VAL A 56 14.57 32.25 1.76
N LEU A 57 13.83 31.29 2.33
CA LEU A 57 13.44 30.10 1.58
C LEU A 57 12.57 30.45 0.37
N ALA A 58 11.67 31.43 0.51
CA ALA A 58 10.82 31.91 -0.57
C ALA A 58 11.66 32.46 -1.74
N ALA A 59 12.66 33.29 -1.43
CA ALA A 59 13.60 33.81 -2.42
C ALA A 59 14.42 32.69 -3.09
N ARG A 60 14.93 31.71 -2.31
CA ARG A 60 15.65 30.55 -2.86
C ARG A 60 14.79 29.67 -3.78
N MET A 61 13.48 29.64 -3.54
CA MET A 61 12.52 28.88 -4.33
C MET A 61 11.86 29.69 -5.45
N ASP A 62 12.19 30.97 -5.59
CA ASP A 62 11.54 31.93 -6.50
C ASP A 62 10.01 31.96 -6.34
N VAL A 63 9.54 32.11 -5.10
CA VAL A 63 8.12 32.20 -4.75
C VAL A 63 7.88 33.26 -3.67
N SER A 64 6.61 33.60 -3.45
CA SER A 64 6.24 34.52 -2.37
C SER A 64 6.35 33.87 -0.98
N GLN A 65 6.64 34.67 0.05
CA GLN A 65 6.69 34.19 1.44
C GLN A 65 5.39 33.48 1.90
N PRO A 66 4.17 33.98 1.59
CA PRO A 66 2.94 33.25 1.91
C PRO A 66 2.86 31.87 1.25
N ARG A 67 3.50 31.68 0.09
CA ARG A 67 3.54 30.38 -0.59
C ARG A 67 4.34 29.36 0.22
N ILE A 68 5.41 29.77 0.91
CA ILE A 68 6.17 28.90 1.83
C ILE A 68 5.33 28.51 3.03
N VAL A 69 4.61 29.46 3.64
CA VAL A 69 3.72 29.16 4.78
C VAL A 69 2.62 28.18 4.36
N ALA A 70 2.03 28.36 3.18
CA ALA A 70 1.04 27.44 2.63
C ALA A 70 1.65 26.07 2.31
N LEU A 71 2.89 26.01 1.84
CA LEU A 71 3.63 24.77 1.58
C LEU A 71 3.86 23.98 2.87
N GLU A 72 4.36 24.63 3.93
CA GLU A 72 4.60 23.99 5.23
C GLU A 72 3.29 23.42 5.83
N ARG A 73 2.18 24.16 5.70
CA ARG A 73 0.85 23.66 6.12
C ARG A 73 0.37 22.48 5.25
N ALA A 74 0.59 22.55 3.94
CA ALA A 74 0.19 21.48 3.01
C ALA A 74 1.01 20.20 3.22
N GLU A 75 2.27 20.31 3.68
CA GLU A 75 3.08 19.15 4.06
C GLU A 75 2.45 18.39 5.22
N VAL A 76 2.13 19.10 6.32
CA VAL A 76 1.48 18.50 7.49
C VAL A 76 0.14 17.85 7.13
N ASN A 77 -0.63 18.49 6.25
CA ASN A 77 -1.93 17.99 5.81
C ASN A 77 -1.83 16.90 4.71
N GLY A 78 -0.63 16.54 4.26
CA GLY A 78 -0.43 15.54 3.20
C GLY A 78 -0.95 15.95 1.81
N SER A 79 -1.24 17.24 1.59
CA SER A 79 -1.79 17.78 0.33
C SER A 79 -0.74 18.42 -0.57
N VAL A 80 0.52 18.47 -0.11
CA VAL A 80 1.64 18.99 -0.90
C VAL A 80 1.98 18.05 -2.05
N ARG A 81 2.25 18.63 -3.23
CA ARG A 81 2.77 17.86 -4.37
C ARG A 81 4.22 17.47 -4.10
N LEU A 82 4.57 16.20 -4.35
CA LEU A 82 5.93 15.68 -4.14
C LEU A 82 7.00 16.52 -4.84
N GLY A 83 6.74 16.99 -6.07
CA GLY A 83 7.67 17.85 -6.80
C GLY A 83 7.90 19.21 -6.13
N THR A 84 6.87 19.80 -5.51
CA THR A 84 7.03 21.04 -4.72
C THR A 84 7.85 20.80 -3.46
N LEU A 85 7.60 19.67 -2.79
CA LEU A 85 8.33 19.28 -1.59
C LEU A 85 9.82 18.97 -1.91
N SER A 86 10.11 18.35 -3.06
CA SER A 86 11.48 18.14 -3.57
C SER A 86 12.22 19.45 -3.77
N ARG A 87 11.62 20.42 -4.47
CA ARG A 87 12.24 21.74 -4.67
C ARG A 87 12.50 22.46 -3.35
N ALA A 88 11.60 22.35 -2.39
CA ALA A 88 11.79 22.95 -1.07
C ALA A 88 12.95 22.28 -0.31
N ALA A 89 13.04 20.95 -0.37
CA ALA A 89 14.17 20.22 0.21
C ALA A 89 15.49 20.62 -0.47
N GLU A 90 15.54 20.68 -1.79
CA GLU A 90 16.73 21.08 -2.56
C GLU A 90 17.20 22.49 -2.20
N ALA A 91 16.28 23.46 -2.04
CA ALA A 91 16.59 24.81 -1.59
C ALA A 91 17.16 24.89 -0.15
N LEU A 92 16.95 23.83 0.65
CA LEU A 92 17.51 23.63 1.98
C LEU A 92 18.78 22.75 1.96
N GLY A 93 19.26 22.32 0.79
CA GLY A 93 20.39 21.38 0.67
C GLY A 93 20.04 19.94 1.06
N CYS A 94 18.76 19.59 1.03
CA CYS A 94 18.23 18.28 1.37
C CYS A 94 17.68 17.56 0.13
N LYS A 95 17.46 16.25 0.25
CA LYS A 95 16.84 15.43 -0.78
C LYS A 95 15.62 14.72 -0.23
N ILE A 96 14.57 14.63 -1.04
CA ILE A 96 13.41 13.81 -0.71
C ILE A 96 13.62 12.37 -1.17
N VAL A 97 13.32 11.46 -0.25
CA VAL A 97 13.26 10.03 -0.49
C VAL A 97 11.82 9.59 -0.28
N TYR A 98 11.19 9.06 -1.34
CA TYR A 98 9.85 8.50 -1.25
C TYR A 98 9.93 6.96 -1.24
N ALA A 99 9.07 6.33 -0.44
CA ALA A 99 8.95 4.89 -0.37
C ALA A 99 7.48 4.49 -0.24
N ILE A 100 7.14 3.33 -0.79
CA ILE A 100 5.84 2.69 -0.61
C ILE A 100 6.09 1.45 0.26
N VAL A 101 5.57 1.48 1.48
CA VAL A 101 5.70 0.38 2.45
C VAL A 101 4.35 -0.30 2.62
N PRO A 102 4.22 -1.61 2.34
CA PRO A 102 2.96 -2.31 2.52
C PRO A 102 2.68 -2.49 4.02
N THR A 103 1.40 -2.39 4.40
CA THR A 103 0.96 -2.51 5.80
C THR A 103 1.21 -3.91 6.37
N THR A 104 1.19 -4.93 5.52
CA THR A 104 1.58 -6.32 5.81
C THR A 104 2.39 -6.90 4.63
N SER A 105 2.69 -8.20 4.61
CA SER A 105 3.36 -8.81 3.45
C SER A 105 2.50 -8.69 2.17
N LEU A 106 3.16 -8.63 1.02
CA LEU A 106 2.46 -8.61 -0.27
C LEU A 106 1.66 -9.91 -0.49
N GLU A 107 2.11 -11.03 0.08
CA GLU A 107 1.37 -12.29 0.07
C GLU A 107 0.09 -12.19 0.90
N ASP A 108 0.13 -11.64 2.11
CA ASP A 108 -1.07 -11.45 2.93
C ASP A 108 -2.10 -10.51 2.29
N ILE A 109 -1.63 -9.52 1.51
CA ILE A 109 -2.49 -8.66 0.72
C ILE A 109 -3.27 -9.49 -0.32
N VAL A 110 -2.59 -10.41 -1.02
CA VAL A 110 -3.22 -11.32 -1.98
C VAL A 110 -4.16 -12.31 -1.29
N ASP A 111 -3.76 -12.87 -0.16
CA ASP A 111 -4.57 -13.80 0.61
C ASP A 111 -5.87 -13.15 1.11
N ARG A 112 -5.80 -11.95 1.67
CA ARG A 112 -7.00 -11.21 2.10
C ARG A 112 -7.91 -10.89 0.92
N GLN A 113 -7.35 -10.42 -0.19
CA GLN A 113 -8.15 -10.11 -1.37
C GLN A 113 -8.79 -11.36 -1.99
N SER A 114 -8.08 -12.49 -2.01
CA SER A 114 -8.60 -13.74 -2.54
C SER A 114 -9.76 -14.29 -1.71
N ARG A 115 -9.69 -14.21 -0.37
CA ARG A 115 -10.80 -14.53 0.54
C ARG A 115 -12.00 -13.61 0.34
N ARG A 116 -11.75 -12.30 0.20
CA ARG A 116 -12.80 -11.31 -0.09
C ARG A 116 -13.51 -11.61 -1.41
N ALA A 117 -12.77 -12.00 -2.44
CA ALA A 117 -13.33 -12.37 -3.73
C ALA A 117 -14.06 -13.71 -3.71
N ALA A 118 -13.62 -14.66 -2.86
CA ALA A 118 -14.23 -15.98 -2.73
C ALA A 118 -15.52 -15.99 -1.90
N ALA A 119 -15.62 -15.16 -0.85
CA ALA A 119 -16.77 -15.10 0.05
C ALA A 119 -18.14 -15.02 -0.66
N PRO A 120 -18.37 -14.11 -1.64
CA PRO A 120 -19.67 -14.03 -2.32
C PRO A 120 -19.95 -15.23 -3.24
N LEU A 121 -18.92 -15.96 -3.70
CA LEU A 121 -19.09 -17.15 -4.53
C LEU A 121 -19.49 -18.39 -3.72
N VAL A 122 -19.16 -18.41 -2.43
CA VAL A 122 -19.49 -19.51 -1.51
C VAL A 122 -20.87 -19.30 -0.87
N ALA A 123 -21.29 -18.05 -0.66
CA ALA A 123 -22.55 -17.73 0.03
C ALA A 123 -23.83 -18.37 -0.56
N PRO A 124 -24.03 -18.49 -1.89
CA PRO A 124 -25.17 -19.19 -2.46
C PRO A 124 -25.14 -20.70 -2.21
N VAL A 125 -23.95 -21.30 -2.29
CA VAL A 125 -23.75 -22.74 -2.08
C VAL A 125 -24.02 -23.10 -0.62
N SER A 126 -23.50 -22.31 0.32
CA SER A 126 -23.78 -22.49 1.75
C SER A 126 -25.27 -22.41 2.07
N ARG A 127 -25.98 -21.41 1.50
CA ARG A 127 -27.44 -21.28 1.71
C ARG A 127 -28.24 -22.48 1.19
N SER A 128 -27.85 -23.07 0.06
CA SER A 128 -28.50 -24.29 -0.44
C SER A 128 -28.25 -25.47 0.50
N MET A 129 -27.02 -25.64 0.97
CA MET A 129 -26.64 -26.74 1.88
C MET A 129 -27.33 -26.62 3.25
N ASP A 130 -27.51 -25.40 3.75
CA ASP A 130 -28.25 -25.15 5.00
C ASP A 130 -29.75 -25.52 4.84
N LEU A 131 -30.35 -25.25 3.68
CA LEU A 131 -31.74 -25.64 3.35
C LEU A 131 -31.90 -27.17 3.16
N GLU A 132 -30.83 -27.86 2.77
CA GLU A 132 -30.75 -29.32 2.65
C GLU A 132 -30.48 -30.02 4.00
N GLY A 133 -30.45 -29.28 5.11
CA GLY A 133 -30.22 -29.81 6.46
C GLY A 133 -28.76 -30.07 6.81
N GLN A 134 -27.81 -29.66 5.94
CA GLN A 134 -26.37 -29.72 6.19
C GLN A 134 -25.88 -28.38 6.72
N ASN A 135 -26.27 -28.06 7.97
CA ASN A 135 -25.94 -26.77 8.58
C ASN A 135 -24.42 -26.59 8.70
N LEU A 136 -23.85 -25.70 7.90
CA LEU A 136 -22.42 -25.41 7.95
C LEU A 136 -22.13 -24.51 9.15
N ASN A 137 -21.32 -25.00 10.09
CA ASN A 137 -20.78 -24.10 11.11
C ASN A 137 -19.86 -23.04 10.47
N ASP A 138 -19.56 -21.99 11.22
CA ASP A 138 -18.71 -20.89 10.74
C ASP A 138 -17.30 -21.34 10.33
N GLN A 139 -16.75 -22.40 10.94
CA GLN A 139 -15.44 -22.93 10.55
C GLN A 139 -15.47 -23.60 9.18
N ASP A 140 -16.50 -24.38 8.88
CA ASP A 140 -16.63 -25.07 7.60
C ASP A 140 -16.90 -24.09 6.46
N ARG A 141 -17.69 -23.05 6.72
CA ARG A 141 -17.85 -21.92 5.80
C ARG A 141 -16.52 -21.22 5.51
N ARG A 142 -15.71 -20.94 6.53
CA ARG A 142 -14.36 -20.36 6.35
C ARG A 142 -13.45 -21.26 5.53
N ARG A 143 -13.47 -22.58 5.77
CA ARG A 143 -12.68 -23.57 5.00
C ARG A 143 -13.08 -23.59 3.52
N LEU A 144 -14.39 -23.48 3.22
CA LEU A 144 -14.88 -23.38 1.85
C LEU A 144 -14.40 -22.10 1.17
N ILE A 145 -14.45 -20.97 1.87
CA ILE A 145 -13.92 -19.68 1.39
C ILE A 145 -12.42 -19.80 1.12
N ASP A 146 -11.64 -20.35 2.05
CA ASP A 146 -10.19 -20.53 1.87
C ASP A 146 -9.85 -21.45 0.70
N ARG A 147 -10.58 -22.56 0.55
CA ARG A 147 -10.42 -23.47 -0.59
C ARG A 147 -10.71 -22.75 -1.91
N LYS A 148 -11.81 -22.00 -1.96
CA LYS A 148 -12.21 -21.24 -3.15
C LYS A 148 -11.23 -20.10 -3.45
N ALA A 149 -10.69 -19.44 -2.42
CA ALA A 149 -9.69 -18.41 -2.54
C ALA A 149 -8.40 -18.94 -3.20
N ARG A 150 -7.90 -20.10 -2.73
CA ARG A 150 -6.73 -20.77 -3.35
C ARG A 150 -7.00 -21.16 -4.80
N ASP A 151 -8.19 -21.68 -5.10
CA ASP A 151 -8.61 -22.03 -6.46
C ASP A 151 -8.62 -20.79 -7.39
N LEU A 152 -9.13 -19.65 -6.92
CA LEU A 152 -9.10 -18.39 -7.68
C LEU A 152 -7.68 -17.92 -7.96
N VAL A 153 -6.79 -17.96 -6.96
CA VAL A 153 -5.38 -17.56 -7.10
C VAL A 153 -4.66 -18.46 -8.11
N ALA A 154 -4.85 -19.79 -8.01
CA ALA A 154 -4.21 -20.77 -8.88
C ALA A 154 -4.69 -20.68 -10.33
N ARG A 155 -5.99 -20.43 -10.56
CA ARG A 155 -6.56 -20.35 -11.91
C ARG A 155 -6.28 -19.00 -12.58
N ASN A 156 -6.53 -17.90 -11.85
CA ASN A 156 -6.42 -16.55 -12.39
C ASN A 156 -6.26 -15.50 -11.28
N LEU A 157 -5.03 -15.22 -10.87
CA LEU A 157 -4.76 -14.20 -9.86
C LEU A 157 -5.39 -12.83 -10.19
N ARG A 158 -5.58 -12.47 -11.46
CA ARG A 158 -6.18 -11.16 -11.82
C ARG A 158 -7.65 -11.05 -11.43
N SER A 159 -8.39 -12.16 -11.34
CA SER A 159 -9.83 -12.11 -11.07
C SER A 159 -10.15 -11.68 -9.65
N ILE A 160 -9.27 -11.93 -8.67
CA ILE A 160 -9.52 -11.55 -7.27
C ILE A 160 -9.59 -10.02 -7.11
N TRP A 161 -8.98 -9.25 -8.02
CA TRP A 161 -8.93 -7.78 -7.99
C TRP A 161 -10.12 -7.10 -8.66
N ARG A 162 -11.04 -7.87 -9.27
CA ARG A 162 -12.26 -7.32 -9.89
C ARG A 162 -13.41 -7.12 -8.90
N VAL A 163 -13.25 -7.64 -7.68
CA VAL A 163 -14.25 -7.54 -6.62
C VAL A 163 -14.02 -6.24 -5.85
N LYS A 164 -15.05 -5.38 -5.83
CA LYS A 164 -15.01 -4.06 -5.17
C LYS A 164 -14.94 -4.16 -3.65
#